data_AF-A0A7S3QNQ1-F1
#
_entry.id   AF-A0A7S3QNQ1-F1
#
_cell.length_a   1.000
_cell.length_b   1.000
_cell.length_c   1.000
_cell.angle_alpha   90.00
_cell.angle_beta   90.00
_cell.angle_gamma   90.00
#
_symmetry.space_group_name_H-M   'P 1'
#
loop_
_entity.id
_entity.type
_entity.pdbx_description
1 polymer ?
#
loop_
_entity_poly.entity_id
_entity_poly.type
_entity_poly.pdbx_seq_one_letter_code
_entity_poly.pdbx_strand_id
1 'polypeptide(L)'
;MPWELDFVIPGIGGAQPITLCNGDFLRRLSGSDLENLKCLLDSFGKKSAAAQGLGAVVTDIHKLRNTDQRLYLYASRHGSHTLVHGGLKIGTKKLFVIADDNSLQEITPTCVLDFYVHETCQRKGIGKELFEVRVWVSQVKNHMPHSLVDLHGHSHSNACVFRMTAP
;
A
#
# COMPACT_ATOMS: atom_id res chain seq x y z
N MET A 1 3.52 -13.88 13.75
CA MET A 1 2.97 -12.74 14.49
C MET A 1 3.08 -11.52 13.60
N PRO A 2 2.09 -10.60 13.57
CA PRO A 2 2.24 -9.31 12.89
C PRO A 2 3.49 -8.58 13.40
N TRP A 3 4.01 -7.64 12.61
CA TRP A 3 5.22 -6.94 13.01
C TRP A 3 4.90 -5.87 14.06
N GLU A 4 5.62 -5.91 15.15
CA GLU A 4 5.42 -5.07 16.34
C GLU A 4 6.44 -3.95 16.38
N LEU A 5 5.96 -2.75 16.72
CA LEU A 5 6.75 -1.55 16.95
C LEU A 5 6.52 -1.11 18.39
N ASP A 6 7.58 -0.71 19.06
CA ASP A 6 7.63 -0.28 20.47
C ASP A 6 7.16 1.17 20.69
N PHE A 7 6.48 1.73 19.70
CA PHE A 7 5.92 3.08 19.74
C PHE A 7 4.51 3.12 19.14
N VAL A 8 3.80 4.19 19.50
CA VAL A 8 2.50 4.55 18.89
C VAL A 8 2.65 5.83 18.08
N ILE A 9 1.92 5.89 16.96
CA ILE A 9 1.78 7.10 16.16
C ILE A 9 0.31 7.54 16.25
N PRO A 10 0.01 8.81 16.56
CA PRO A 10 -1.36 9.32 16.55
C PRO A 10 -2.07 9.01 15.23
N GLY A 11 -3.26 8.43 15.31
CA GLY A 11 -4.06 8.05 14.14
C GLY A 11 -3.77 6.67 13.53
N ILE A 12 -2.68 5.98 13.92
CA ILE A 12 -2.39 4.61 13.47
C ILE A 12 -2.82 3.58 14.53
N GLY A 13 -3.59 2.57 14.10
CA GLY A 13 -4.01 1.43 14.92
C GLY A 13 -4.96 1.77 16.07
N GLY A 14 -5.66 2.92 15.99
CA GLY A 14 -6.62 3.40 16.99
C GLY A 14 -7.99 2.75 16.88
N ALA A 15 -9.05 3.56 16.85
CA ALA A 15 -10.44 3.08 16.80
C ALA A 15 -10.80 2.33 15.49
N GLN A 16 -10.06 2.60 14.41
CA GLN A 16 -10.22 1.94 13.12
C GLN A 16 -8.93 1.22 12.77
N PRO A 17 -9.00 0.01 12.17
CA PRO A 17 -7.80 -0.76 11.84
C PRO A 17 -7.05 -0.18 10.63
N ILE A 18 -7.72 0.56 9.76
CA ILE A 18 -7.12 1.12 8.55
C ILE A 18 -6.89 2.63 8.71
N THR A 19 -5.65 3.06 8.49
CA THR A 19 -5.25 4.47 8.50
C THR A 19 -4.76 4.89 7.11
N LEU A 20 -5.27 6.01 6.60
CA LEU A 20 -4.74 6.66 5.40
C LEU A 20 -3.52 7.53 5.75
N CYS A 21 -2.36 7.14 5.24
CA CYS A 21 -1.13 7.91 5.29
C CYS A 21 -0.86 8.56 3.92
N ASN A 22 -0.91 9.90 3.89
CA ASN A 22 -0.61 10.74 2.72
C ASN A 22 0.15 12.00 3.18
N GLY A 23 0.50 12.90 2.26
CA GLY A 23 1.17 14.17 2.59
C GLY A 23 0.48 14.97 3.70
N ASP A 24 -0.86 15.01 3.75
CA ASP A 24 -1.61 15.71 4.81
C ASP A 24 -1.49 15.04 6.17
N PHE A 25 -1.50 13.71 6.22
CA PHE A 25 -1.21 12.95 7.43
C PHE A 25 0.20 13.27 7.93
N LEU A 26 1.20 13.21 7.05
CA LEU A 26 2.60 13.49 7.41
C LEU A 26 2.81 14.92 7.93
N ARG A 27 2.09 15.91 7.38
CA ARG A 27 2.18 17.32 7.81
C ARG A 27 1.58 17.60 9.19
N ARG A 28 0.69 16.73 9.67
CA ARG A 28 0.02 16.86 10.98
C ARG A 28 0.80 16.21 12.12
N LEU A 29 1.81 15.41 11.80
CA LEU A 29 2.62 14.71 12.81
C LEU A 29 3.64 15.64 13.45
N SER A 30 3.91 15.41 14.74
CA SER A 30 5.05 16.01 15.41
C SER A 30 6.37 15.48 14.83
N GLY A 31 7.49 16.13 15.15
CA GLY A 31 8.81 15.67 14.70
C GLY A 31 9.14 14.24 15.13
N SER A 32 8.85 13.88 16.38
CA SER A 32 9.06 12.51 16.88
C SER A 32 8.13 11.50 16.23
N ASP A 33 6.85 11.84 16.01
CA ASP A 33 5.90 10.95 15.35
C ASP A 33 6.25 10.71 13.89
N LEU A 34 6.82 11.71 13.21
CA LEU A 34 7.29 11.60 11.84
C LEU A 34 8.49 10.64 11.73
N GLU A 35 9.44 10.70 12.66
CA GLU A 35 10.56 9.75 12.71
C GLU A 35 10.07 8.32 13.01
N ASN A 36 9.13 8.16 13.94
CA ASN A 36 8.49 6.87 14.20
C ASN A 36 7.78 6.32 12.94
N LEU A 37 7.06 7.18 12.21
CA LEU A 37 6.43 6.79 10.95
C LEU A 37 7.47 6.39 9.90
N LYS A 38 8.59 7.10 9.82
CA LYS A 38 9.69 6.74 8.91
C LYS A 38 10.22 5.34 9.21
N CYS A 39 10.49 5.02 10.49
CA CYS A 39 10.90 3.68 10.92
C CYS A 39 9.87 2.59 10.56
N LEU A 40 8.58 2.88 10.74
CA LEU A 40 7.48 2.00 10.34
C LEU A 40 7.51 1.74 8.83
N LEU A 41 7.59 2.81 8.02
CA LEU A 41 7.57 2.72 6.56
C LEU A 41 8.80 2.00 6.01
N ASP A 42 9.98 2.24 6.58
CA ASP A 42 11.22 1.54 6.19
C ASP A 42 11.11 0.04 6.48
N SER A 43 10.51 -0.33 7.61
CA SER A 43 10.26 -1.72 7.99
C SER A 43 9.24 -2.38 7.07
N PHE A 44 8.13 -1.68 6.78
CA PHE A 44 7.11 -2.13 5.83
C PHE A 44 7.72 -2.33 4.43
N GLY A 45 8.46 -1.35 3.93
CA GLY A 45 9.06 -1.37 2.60
C GLY A 45 10.05 -2.53 2.42
N LYS A 46 10.89 -2.80 3.42
CA LYS A 46 11.80 -3.95 3.43
C LYS A 46 11.05 -5.29 3.41
N LYS A 47 10.03 -5.44 4.25
CA LYS A 47 9.20 -6.67 4.31
C LYS A 47 8.44 -6.89 3.00
N SER A 48 7.84 -5.83 2.47
CA SER A 48 7.12 -5.88 1.20
C SER A 48 8.05 -6.27 0.04
N ALA A 49 9.23 -5.65 -0.05
CA ALA A 49 10.23 -5.96 -1.07
C ALA A 49 10.72 -7.41 -0.97
N ALA A 50 11.01 -7.89 0.25
CA ALA A 50 11.44 -9.27 0.48
C ALA A 50 10.36 -10.28 0.06
N ALA A 51 9.09 -10.04 0.44
CA ALA A 51 7.98 -10.89 0.04
C ALA A 51 7.80 -10.93 -1.49
N GLN A 52 8.03 -9.80 -2.17
CA GLN A 52 7.93 -9.68 -3.63
C GLN A 52 9.17 -10.11 -4.41
N GLY A 53 10.28 -10.44 -3.74
CA GLY A 53 11.55 -10.70 -4.39
C GLY A 53 12.08 -9.48 -5.17
N LEU A 54 11.78 -8.27 -4.71
CA LEU A 54 12.26 -7.04 -5.32
C LEU A 54 13.69 -6.73 -4.85
N GLY A 55 14.55 -6.31 -5.79
CA GLY A 55 15.91 -5.87 -5.48
C GLY A 55 15.99 -4.50 -4.79
N ALA A 56 14.88 -3.77 -4.69
CA ALA A 56 14.82 -2.44 -4.07
C ALA A 56 13.47 -2.20 -3.38
N VAL A 57 13.50 -1.36 -2.33
CA VAL A 57 12.30 -0.91 -1.62
C VAL A 57 11.54 0.12 -2.47
N VAL A 58 10.25 -0.14 -2.71
CA VAL A 58 9.40 0.76 -3.51
C VAL A 58 8.58 1.73 -2.68
N THR A 59 8.47 1.51 -1.36
CA THR A 59 7.70 2.31 -0.40
C THR A 59 8.64 3.04 0.55
N ASP A 60 8.64 4.37 0.46
CA ASP A 60 9.45 5.26 1.30
C ASP A 60 8.67 6.54 1.63
N ILE A 61 9.09 7.22 2.69
CA ILE A 61 8.40 8.42 3.20
C ILE A 61 8.47 9.60 2.22
N HIS A 62 9.51 9.70 1.39
CA HIS A 62 9.68 10.81 0.45
C HIS A 62 8.63 10.76 -0.66
N LYS A 63 8.34 9.57 -1.18
CA LYS A 63 7.25 9.38 -2.15
C LYS A 63 5.89 9.75 -1.56
N LEU A 64 5.60 9.34 -0.33
CA LEU A 64 4.32 9.69 0.33
C LEU A 64 4.18 11.19 0.63
N ARG A 65 5.29 11.88 0.91
CA ARG A 65 5.28 13.32 1.20
C ARG A 65 5.13 14.18 -0.06
N ASN A 66 5.80 13.80 -1.15
CA ASN A 66 6.01 14.68 -2.30
C ASN A 66 5.19 14.30 -3.54
N THR A 67 4.33 13.28 -3.45
CA THR A 67 3.49 12.84 -4.58
C THR A 67 2.04 12.65 -4.13
N ASP A 68 1.15 12.32 -5.08
CA ASP A 68 -0.25 11.98 -4.82
C ASP A 68 -0.44 10.58 -4.20
N GLN A 69 0.66 9.88 -3.91
CA GLN A 69 0.63 8.53 -3.37
C GLN A 69 -0.03 8.48 -1.99
N ARG A 70 -0.78 7.42 -1.78
CA ARG A 70 -1.54 7.14 -0.55
C ARG A 70 -1.18 5.74 -0.09
N LEU A 71 -0.89 5.59 1.19
CA LEU A 71 -0.71 4.29 1.82
C LEU A 71 -1.85 4.07 2.81
N TYR A 72 -2.64 3.04 2.59
CA TYR A 72 -3.60 2.53 3.56
C TYR A 72 -2.87 1.49 4.41
N LEU A 73 -2.61 1.79 5.69
CA LEU A 73 -1.98 0.88 6.63
C LEU A 73 -3.05 0.16 7.45
N TYR A 74 -2.95 -1.17 7.55
CA TYR A 74 -3.76 -1.96 8.47
C TYR A 74 -2.95 -2.22 9.75
N ALA A 75 -3.36 -1.64 10.87
CA ALA A 75 -2.68 -1.71 12.15
C ALA A 75 -3.65 -1.83 13.33
N SER A 76 -3.15 -2.28 14.48
CA SER A 76 -3.85 -2.32 15.76
C SER A 76 -2.89 -1.90 16.87
N ARG A 77 -3.42 -1.38 17.98
CA ARG A 77 -2.61 -1.04 19.18
C ARG A 77 -2.67 -2.12 20.24
N HIS A 78 -1.55 -2.30 20.92
CA HIS A 78 -1.43 -3.13 22.12
C HIS A 78 -0.60 -2.38 23.17
N GLY A 79 -1.27 -1.68 24.09
CA GLY A 79 -0.59 -0.79 25.04
C GLY A 79 0.15 0.34 24.32
N SER A 80 1.45 0.45 24.57
CA SER A 80 2.37 1.39 23.91
C SER A 80 2.92 0.89 22.57
N HIS A 81 2.44 -0.26 22.08
CA HIS A 81 2.95 -0.90 20.87
C HIS A 81 1.96 -0.75 19.70
N THR A 82 2.53 -0.62 18.50
CA THR A 82 1.78 -0.69 17.24
C THR A 82 2.04 -2.03 16.57
N LEU A 83 0.99 -2.81 16.35
CA LEU A 83 1.02 -4.04 15.57
C LEU A 83 0.54 -3.72 14.16
N VAL A 84 1.39 -3.87 13.16
CA VAL A 84 0.99 -3.63 11.77
C VAL A 84 0.88 -4.97 11.04
N HIS A 85 -0.20 -5.10 10.28
CA HIS A 85 -0.61 -6.35 9.65
C HIS A 85 -0.44 -6.32 8.14
N GLY A 86 -0.44 -5.12 7.54
CA GLY A 86 -0.32 -4.97 6.10
C GLY A 86 -0.49 -3.53 5.64
N GLY A 87 -0.41 -3.32 4.34
CA GLY A 87 -0.66 -2.04 3.72
C GLY A 87 -0.88 -2.13 2.22
N LEU A 88 -1.62 -1.15 1.70
CA LEU A 88 -1.92 -0.96 0.28
C LEU A 88 -1.51 0.45 -0.13
N LYS A 89 -0.49 0.56 -0.97
CA LYS A 89 -0.05 1.82 -1.56
C LYS A 89 -0.66 1.99 -2.94
N ILE A 90 -1.23 3.17 -3.20
CA ILE A 90 -1.79 3.55 -4.49
C ILE A 90 -1.27 4.93 -4.91
N GLY A 91 -1.40 5.27 -6.20
CA GLY A 91 -1.10 6.59 -6.73
C GLY A 91 -1.28 6.64 -8.24
N THR A 92 -1.33 7.83 -8.81
CA THR A 92 -1.43 7.99 -10.26
C THR A 92 -0.10 7.68 -10.95
N LYS A 93 -0.19 7.08 -12.14
CA LYS A 93 0.98 6.82 -13.00
C LYS A 93 0.64 7.20 -14.43
N LYS A 94 1.52 7.99 -15.05
CA LYS A 94 1.50 8.19 -16.50
C LYS A 94 2.01 6.91 -17.16
N LEU A 95 1.16 6.28 -17.96
CA LEU A 95 1.43 5.03 -18.67
C LEU A 95 1.15 5.24 -20.16
N PHE A 96 1.89 4.51 -20.98
CA PHE A 96 1.60 4.38 -22.41
C PHE A 96 1.02 2.98 -22.62
N VAL A 97 -0.16 2.91 -23.24
CA VAL A 97 -0.86 1.66 -23.55
C VAL A 97 -1.05 1.55 -25.05
N ILE A 98 -0.97 0.33 -25.57
CA ILE A 98 -1.35 0.04 -26.95
C ILE A 98 -2.86 -0.25 -26.93
N ALA A 99 -3.64 0.56 -27.64
CA ALA A 99 -5.08 0.37 -27.78
C ALA A 99 -5.40 -0.73 -28.81
N ASP A 100 -6.67 -1.13 -28.89
CA ASP A 100 -7.12 -2.19 -29.81
C ASP A 100 -6.87 -1.87 -31.29
N ASP A 101 -6.79 -0.58 -31.64
CA ASP A 101 -6.43 -0.08 -32.98
C ASP A 101 -4.90 -0.02 -33.20
N ASN A 102 -4.12 -0.64 -32.31
CA ASN A 102 -2.65 -0.63 -32.28
C ASN A 102 -2.03 0.77 -32.15
N SER A 103 -2.81 1.78 -31.76
CA SER A 103 -2.30 3.12 -31.45
C SER A 103 -1.69 3.18 -30.06
N LEU A 104 -0.62 3.97 -29.91
CA LEU A 104 -0.01 4.24 -28.61
C LEU A 104 -0.76 5.41 -27.94
N GLN A 105 -1.42 5.15 -26.82
CA GLN A 105 -2.17 6.14 -26.06
C GLN A 105 -1.53 6.42 -24.71
N GLU A 106 -1.44 7.69 -24.34
CA GLU A 106 -1.01 8.11 -23.01
C GLU A 106 -2.23 8.20 -22.06
N ILE A 107 -2.15 7.52 -20.92
CA ILE A 107 -3.18 7.53 -19.88
C ILE A 107 -2.57 7.82 -18.51
N THR A 108 -3.36 8.34 -17.57
CA THR A 108 -2.92 8.56 -16.18
C THR A 108 -3.89 7.91 -15.17
N PRO A 109 -3.92 6.56 -15.08
CA PRO A 109 -4.77 5.85 -14.13
C PRO A 109 -4.25 5.92 -12.69
N THR A 110 -5.14 5.66 -11.73
CA THR A 110 -4.75 5.34 -10.35
C THR A 110 -4.33 3.88 -10.25
N CYS A 111 -3.06 3.62 -9.97
CA CYS A 111 -2.49 2.28 -9.88
C CYS A 111 -2.35 1.83 -8.42
N VAL A 112 -2.34 0.52 -8.21
CA VAL A 112 -1.73 -0.06 -7.01
C VAL A 112 -0.22 -0.01 -7.24
N LEU A 113 0.54 0.41 -6.23
CA LEU A 113 1.99 0.65 -6.32
C LEU A 113 2.81 -0.20 -5.33
N ASP A 114 2.17 -0.69 -4.28
CA ASP A 114 2.73 -1.70 -3.37
C ASP A 114 1.57 -2.35 -2.61
N PHE A 115 1.63 -3.65 -2.36
CA PHE A 115 0.67 -4.34 -1.51
C PHE A 115 1.34 -5.47 -0.76
N TYR A 116 1.15 -5.47 0.55
CA TYR A 116 1.70 -6.49 1.42
C TYR A 116 0.82 -6.71 2.63
N VAL A 117 0.56 -7.97 2.97
CA VAL A 117 -0.03 -8.39 4.23
C VAL A 117 0.94 -9.38 4.85
N HIS A 118 1.25 -9.19 6.14
CA HIS A 118 2.14 -10.07 6.88
C HIS A 118 1.70 -11.54 6.73
N GLU A 119 2.65 -12.44 6.54
CA GLU A 119 2.42 -13.83 6.16
C GLU A 119 1.48 -14.54 7.15
N THR A 120 1.68 -14.29 8.45
CA THR A 120 0.82 -14.87 9.51
C THR A 120 -0.59 -14.26 9.61
N CYS A 121 -0.85 -13.19 8.86
CA CYS A 121 -2.12 -12.47 8.82
C CYS A 121 -2.85 -12.65 7.48
N GLN A 122 -2.24 -13.35 6.52
CA GLN A 122 -2.87 -13.62 5.23
C GLN A 122 -4.06 -14.59 5.37
N ARG A 123 -4.95 -14.55 4.36
CA ARG A 123 -6.20 -15.34 4.30
C ARG A 123 -7.21 -15.08 5.43
N LYS A 124 -7.05 -13.97 6.16
CA LYS A 124 -7.95 -13.51 7.24
C LYS A 124 -8.86 -12.33 6.86
N GLY A 125 -9.00 -12.02 5.57
CA GLY A 125 -9.83 -10.90 5.10
C GLY A 125 -9.13 -9.53 5.05
N ILE A 126 -8.01 -9.33 5.74
CA ILE A 126 -7.26 -8.04 5.78
C ILE A 126 -6.99 -7.47 4.38
N GLY A 127 -6.55 -8.31 3.44
CA GLY A 127 -6.30 -7.87 2.07
C GLY A 127 -7.57 -7.35 1.40
N LYS A 128 -8.69 -8.05 1.57
CA LYS A 128 -10.00 -7.62 1.06
C LYS A 128 -10.40 -6.27 1.66
N GLU A 129 -10.28 -6.09 2.97
CA GLU A 129 -10.61 -4.82 3.63
C GLU A 129 -9.76 -3.66 3.10
N LEU A 130 -8.45 -3.86 2.92
CA LEU A 130 -7.56 -2.86 2.33
C LEU A 130 -7.98 -2.46 0.90
N PHE A 131 -8.42 -3.42 0.08
CA PHE A 131 -8.91 -3.14 -1.27
C PHE A 131 -10.31 -2.52 -1.29
N GLU A 132 -11.18 -2.87 -0.35
CA GLU A 132 -12.54 -2.33 -0.27
C GLU A 132 -12.52 -0.85 0.14
N VAL A 133 -11.56 -0.39 0.95
CA VAL A 133 -11.38 1.04 1.23
C VAL A 133 -11.23 1.87 -0.04
N ARG A 134 -10.62 1.30 -1.10
CA ARG A 134 -10.49 1.98 -2.40
C ARG A 134 -11.81 2.07 -3.15
N VAL A 135 -12.69 1.08 -3.04
CA VAL A 135 -14.01 1.08 -3.70
C VAL A 135 -14.89 2.22 -3.18
N TRP A 136 -14.74 2.61 -1.91
CA TRP A 136 -15.45 3.77 -1.35
C TRP A 136 -14.96 5.13 -1.88
N VAL A 137 -13.74 5.22 -2.42
CA VAL A 137 -13.16 6.48 -2.94
C VAL A 137 -13.38 6.65 -4.44
N SER A 138 -13.72 5.57 -5.18
CA SER A 138 -13.98 5.59 -6.62
C SER A 138 -15.43 5.27 -6.95
N GLN A 139 -16.39 6.12 -6.52
CA GLN A 139 -17.53 6.38 -7.40
C GLN A 139 -17.07 7.25 -8.58
N VAL A 140 -16.42 6.63 -9.56
CA VAL A 140 -16.28 7.22 -10.90
C VAL A 140 -16.71 6.16 -11.91
N LYS A 141 -17.81 6.48 -12.57
CA LYS A 141 -18.49 5.72 -13.60
C LYS A 141 -17.59 5.46 -14.81
N ASN A 142 -17.81 4.29 -15.41
CA ASN A 142 -17.71 3.96 -16.83
C ASN A 142 -16.31 3.74 -17.45
N HIS A 143 -16.15 2.53 -18.00
CA HIS A 143 -15.12 2.11 -18.96
C HIS A 143 -13.66 2.20 -18.52
N MET A 144 -13.32 1.51 -17.43
CA MET A 144 -11.96 0.99 -17.30
C MET A 144 -11.91 -0.33 -18.10
N PRO A 145 -11.14 -0.44 -19.20
CA PRO A 145 -10.89 -1.76 -19.78
C PRO A 145 -10.30 -2.64 -18.69
N HIS A 146 -10.75 -3.89 -18.65
CA HIS A 146 -10.33 -4.88 -17.67
C HIS A 146 -8.81 -4.80 -17.46
N SER A 147 -8.41 -4.51 -16.22
CA SER A 147 -7.07 -4.74 -15.65
C SER A 147 -5.86 -4.16 -16.40
N LEU A 148 -5.42 -2.97 -15.99
CA LEU A 148 -3.98 -2.66 -15.87
C LEU A 148 -3.48 -2.96 -14.44
N VAL A 149 -3.94 -4.10 -13.93
CA VAL A 149 -3.37 -4.74 -12.75
C VAL A 149 -3.22 -6.18 -13.18
N ASP A 150 -2.05 -6.53 -13.69
CA ASP A 150 -1.74 -7.93 -13.98
C ASP A 150 -1.50 -8.64 -12.63
N LEU A 151 -2.59 -8.98 -11.94
CA LEU A 151 -2.59 -9.67 -10.65
C LEU A 151 -2.31 -11.16 -10.87
N HIS A 152 -1.13 -11.51 -11.40
CA HIS A 152 -0.67 -12.89 -11.37
C HIS A 152 -0.19 -13.24 -9.96
N GLY A 153 -1.14 -13.63 -9.11
CA GLY A 153 -0.86 -14.17 -7.78
C GLY A 153 -0.34 -15.61 -7.89
N HIS A 154 0.97 -15.81 -7.98
CA HIS A 154 1.56 -17.14 -7.79
C HIS A 154 1.69 -17.44 -6.29
N SER A 155 0.79 -18.28 -5.76
CA SER A 155 0.89 -18.84 -4.42
C SER A 155 1.91 -19.98 -4.36
N HIS A 156 3.19 -19.70 -4.67
CA HIS A 156 4.27 -20.68 -4.57
C HIS A 156 5.14 -20.52 -3.33
N SER A 157 4.84 -19.53 -2.50
CA SER A 157 5.31 -19.44 -1.12
C SER A 157 4.18 -18.82 -0.28
N ASN A 158 4.24 -18.92 1.05
CA ASN A 158 3.22 -18.47 2.02
C ASN A 158 3.02 -16.92 2.04
N ALA A 159 3.13 -16.26 0.90
CA ALA A 159 2.94 -14.84 0.73
C ALA A 159 1.92 -14.54 -0.40
N CYS A 160 0.95 -13.67 -0.12
CA CYS A 160 0.10 -13.07 -1.14
C CYS A 160 0.89 -11.91 -1.75
N VAL A 161 1.67 -12.26 -2.77
CA VAL A 161 2.60 -11.38 -3.45
C VAL A 161 1.97 -10.96 -4.76
N PHE A 162 1.62 -9.67 -4.90
CA PHE A 162 1.26 -9.14 -6.21
C PHE A 162 2.50 -8.55 -6.84
N ARG A 163 3.10 -9.27 -7.79
CA ARG A 163 4.19 -8.75 -8.60
C ARG A 163 3.57 -7.82 -9.63
N MET A 164 3.90 -6.53 -9.58
CA MET A 164 3.53 -5.60 -10.64
C MET A 164 4.46 -5.80 -11.82
N THR A 165 4.03 -6.57 -12.80
CA THR A 165 4.67 -6.61 -14.11
C THR A 165 3.97 -5.58 -14.99
N ALA A 166 4.75 -4.66 -15.58
CA ALA A 166 4.32 -4.02 -16.81
C ALA A 166 4.40 -5.09 -17.92
N PRO A 167 3.47 -5.09 -18.90
CA PRO A 167 3.52 -6.01 -20.04
C PRO A 167 4.85 -5.89 -20.82
#